data_AF-A0A9D7D2T1-F1
#
_entry.id   AF-A0A9D7D2T1-F1
#
_cell.length_a   1.000
_cell.length_b   1.000
_cell.length_c   1.000
_cell.angle_alpha   90.00
_cell.angle_beta   90.00
_cell.angle_gamma   90.00
#
_symmetry.space_group_name_H-M   'P 1'
#
loop_
_entity.id
_entity.type
_entity.pdbx_description
1 polymer ?
#
loop_
_entity_poly.entity_id
_entity_poly.type
_entity_poly.pdbx_seq_one_letter_code
_entity_poly.pdbx_strand_id
1 'polypeptide(L)'
;MSRDTVTTAKRPQAIVAPFNTGKVDVTEIFGAFAELDALSEELVQSELGAWLGPVPNLDAMDNRERRAQGLPLRPLRLTAVSVATDADVLDLGPIAEEQLRLAGKSWDGQDLAPEDRLDGELEGSFAGTLERRVLADADAKRNTPLFDVLLFADDAGIVFEAGTTRQVALIAYRKVEMKDGRTRRAIEDAIGVPAVPSSVAPPAAASAPSMPALVVGEKSAEKNALRKAPAVKKVSAKKSALKKAPAVKKAAAPKAPKVKAASKKAPSAATKAKGSAEKASPKAPKSKAAGAKPKKKATSRAG
;
A
#
# COMPACT_ATOMS: atom_id res chain seq x y z
N MET A 1 42.89 2.89 42.23
CA MET A 1 42.73 2.94 40.76
C MET A 1 41.23 3.10 40.45
N SER A 2 40.69 4.32 40.45
CA SER A 2 39.25 4.57 40.18
C SER A 2 38.97 6.01 39.71
N ARG A 3 39.88 6.67 38.98
CA ARG A 3 39.74 8.11 38.65
C ARG A 3 39.19 8.47 37.27
N ASP A 4 38.94 7.51 36.37
CA ASP A 4 38.64 7.86 34.96
C ASP A 4 37.19 7.66 34.50
N THR A 5 36.29 7.17 35.36
CA THR A 5 34.90 6.88 34.93
C THR A 5 33.99 8.10 34.90
N VAL A 6 34.31 9.17 35.63
CA VAL A 6 33.47 10.38 35.73
C VAL A 6 33.65 11.32 34.52
N THR A 7 34.75 11.20 33.77
CA THR A 7 35.00 12.00 32.57
C THR A 7 34.30 11.46 31.32
N THR A 8 33.96 10.18 31.27
CA THR A 8 33.36 9.55 30.08
C THR A 8 31.91 9.97 29.89
N ALA A 9 31.15 10.14 30.98
CA ALA A 9 29.73 10.47 30.92
C ALA A 9 29.45 11.81 30.21
N LYS A 10 30.19 12.87 30.53
CA LYS A 10 29.99 14.19 29.88
C LYS A 10 30.72 14.35 28.55
N ARG A 11 31.39 13.30 28.05
CA ARG A 11 32.18 13.38 26.82
C ARG A 11 31.34 13.72 25.58
N PRO A 12 30.14 13.15 25.35
CA PRO A 12 29.29 13.56 24.22
C PRO A 12 28.96 15.05 24.22
N GLN A 13 28.61 15.62 25.38
CA GLN A 13 28.33 17.05 25.50
C GLN A 13 29.56 17.91 25.22
N ALA A 14 30.74 17.50 25.69
CA ALA A 14 31.99 18.21 25.44
C ALA A 14 32.37 18.20 23.95
N ILE A 15 32.09 17.10 23.23
CA ILE A 15 32.32 16.99 21.79
C ILE A 15 31.39 17.92 21.00
N VAL A 16 30.12 18.06 21.43
CA VAL A 16 29.11 18.84 20.70
C VAL A 16 29.12 20.33 21.05
N ALA A 17 29.56 20.70 22.26
CA ALA A 17 29.56 22.08 22.74
C ALA A 17 30.21 23.12 21.79
N PRO A 18 31.35 22.83 21.11
CA PRO A 18 31.95 23.74 20.14
C PRO A 18 31.03 24.10 18.97
N PHE A 19 30.17 23.18 18.51
CA PHE A 19 29.32 23.40 17.33
C PHE A 19 28.32 24.55 17.51
N ASN A 20 27.90 24.83 18.75
CA ASN A 20 26.99 25.93 19.06
C ASN A 20 27.61 27.31 18.87
N THR A 21 28.93 27.41 18.86
CA THR A 21 29.62 28.68 18.70
C THR A 21 29.79 29.09 17.24
N GLY A 22 29.47 28.20 16.29
CA GLY A 22 29.51 28.46 14.85
C GLY A 22 30.91 28.64 14.26
N LYS A 23 31.98 28.31 15.01
CA LYS A 23 33.39 28.52 14.62
C LYS A 23 34.21 27.24 14.69
N VAL A 24 33.68 26.15 14.14
CA VAL A 24 34.37 24.85 14.13
C VAL A 24 34.84 24.55 12.70
N ASP A 25 36.09 24.15 12.55
CA ASP A 25 36.61 23.77 11.23
C ASP A 25 35.98 22.45 10.75
N VAL A 26 35.93 22.25 9.44
CA VAL A 26 35.38 21.03 8.84
C VAL A 26 36.10 19.78 9.35
N THR A 27 37.42 19.83 9.53
CA THR A 27 38.18 18.68 10.04
C THR A 27 37.84 18.35 11.50
N GLU A 28 37.62 19.37 12.33
CA GLU A 28 37.19 19.21 13.73
C GLU A 28 35.78 18.63 13.82
N ILE A 29 34.87 19.03 12.92
CA ILE A 29 33.52 18.46 12.81
C ILE A 29 33.60 16.95 12.55
N PHE A 30 34.38 16.52 11.56
CA PHE A 30 34.50 15.09 11.25
C PHE A 30 35.20 14.29 12.36
N GLY A 31 36.21 14.87 13.01
CA GLY A 31 36.87 14.24 14.16
C GLY A 31 35.92 14.02 15.33
N ALA A 32 35.07 15.01 15.62
CA ALA A 32 34.04 14.92 16.65
C ALA A 32 32.97 13.86 16.33
N PHE A 33 32.55 13.72 15.07
CA PHE A 33 31.65 12.62 14.69
C PHE A 33 32.29 11.24 14.84
N ALA A 34 33.56 11.09 14.45
CA ALA A 34 34.28 9.83 14.65
C ALA A 34 34.46 9.49 16.15
N GLU A 35 34.67 10.50 17.01
CA GLU A 35 34.69 10.31 18.46
C GLU A 35 33.31 9.92 19.01
N LEU A 36 32.22 10.52 18.53
CA LEU A 36 30.86 10.16 18.92
C LEU A 36 30.51 8.73 18.51
N ASP A 37 30.89 8.31 17.30
CA ASP A 37 30.67 6.94 16.80
C ASP A 37 31.45 5.88 17.58
N ALA A 38 32.51 6.27 18.28
CA ALA A 38 33.27 5.38 19.16
C ALA A 38 32.66 5.20 20.56
N LEU A 39 31.67 6.03 20.93
CA LEU A 39 30.97 5.94 22.22
C LEU A 39 29.78 4.97 22.13
N SER A 40 29.32 4.45 23.26
CA SER A 40 28.13 3.59 23.28
C SER A 40 26.87 4.41 22.99
N GLU A 41 25.94 3.81 22.26
CA GLU A 41 24.68 4.46 21.84
C GLU A 41 23.87 4.97 23.04
N GLU A 42 23.76 4.17 24.11
CA GLU A 42 23.06 4.55 25.35
C GLU A 42 23.65 5.79 26.03
N LEU A 43 24.98 5.93 26.01
CA LEU A 43 25.68 7.08 26.59
C LEU A 43 25.42 8.35 25.77
N VAL A 44 25.51 8.22 24.44
CA VAL A 44 25.24 9.34 23.53
C VAL A 44 23.78 9.79 23.65
N GLN A 45 22.84 8.86 23.69
CA GLN A 45 21.41 9.16 23.83
C GLN A 45 21.07 9.80 25.18
N SER A 46 21.61 9.30 26.30
CA SER A 46 21.32 9.85 27.62
C SER A 46 21.83 11.29 27.78
N GLU A 47 23.03 11.58 27.28
CA GLU A 47 23.71 12.85 27.50
C GLU A 47 23.31 13.93 26.49
N LEU A 48 23.06 13.55 25.23
CA LEU A 48 22.53 14.48 24.22
C LEU A 48 21.01 14.62 24.30
N GLY A 49 20.27 13.61 24.79
CA GLY A 49 18.82 13.65 24.91
C GLY A 49 18.32 14.76 25.85
N ALA A 50 19.07 15.07 26.90
CA ALA A 50 18.77 16.21 27.78
C ALA A 50 18.86 17.57 27.06
N TRP A 51 19.69 17.64 26.01
CA TRP A 51 20.02 18.88 25.31
C TRP A 51 19.24 19.06 24.00
N LEU A 52 19.06 17.97 23.24
CA LEU A 52 18.30 17.91 21.99
C LEU A 52 16.79 17.70 22.21
N GLY A 53 16.39 17.38 23.43
CA GLY A 53 15.03 16.93 23.74
C GLY A 53 14.81 15.46 23.34
N PRO A 54 13.57 14.94 23.48
CA PRO A 54 13.26 13.59 23.05
C PRO A 54 13.55 13.45 21.56
N VAL A 55 14.42 12.49 21.21
CA VAL A 55 14.75 12.16 19.82
C VAL A 55 13.43 11.92 19.08
N PRO A 56 13.13 12.66 17.99
CA PRO A 56 11.91 12.44 17.23
C PRO A 56 11.90 10.98 16.77
N ASN A 57 10.88 10.24 17.18
CA ASN A 57 10.70 8.88 16.68
C ASN A 57 10.31 8.98 15.20
N LEU A 58 11.29 8.85 14.31
CA LEU A 58 11.14 8.99 12.87
C LEU A 58 10.12 8.00 12.28
N ASP A 59 9.88 6.89 12.97
CA ASP A 59 8.87 5.89 12.59
C ASP A 59 7.46 6.28 13.06
N ALA A 60 7.35 7.05 14.14
CA ALA A 60 6.06 7.59 14.60
C ALA A 60 5.62 8.84 13.83
N MET A 61 6.55 9.53 13.15
CA MET A 61 6.25 10.71 12.35
C MET A 61 5.41 10.35 11.13
N ASP A 62 4.35 11.12 10.89
CA ASP A 62 3.54 10.94 9.70
C ASP A 62 4.27 11.43 8.43
N ASN A 63 3.75 11.06 7.26
CA ASN A 63 4.37 11.47 5.98
C ASN A 63 4.33 12.99 5.75
N ARG A 64 3.41 13.71 6.39
CA ARG A 64 3.30 15.18 6.26
C ARG A 64 4.39 15.86 7.07
N GLU A 65 4.60 15.42 8.30
CA GLU A 65 5.67 15.88 9.19
C GLU A 65 7.05 15.61 8.58
N ARG A 66 7.26 14.40 8.03
CA ARG A 66 8.52 14.05 7.35
C ARG A 66 8.80 14.98 6.16
N ARG A 67 7.79 15.28 5.33
CA ARG A 67 7.95 16.25 4.22
C ARG A 67 8.29 17.66 4.73
N ALA A 68 7.66 18.11 5.82
CA ALA A 68 7.94 19.43 6.39
C ALA A 68 9.38 19.54 6.90
N GLN A 69 9.97 18.43 7.36
CA GLN A 69 11.34 18.34 7.83
C GLN A 69 12.36 17.96 6.73
N GLY A 70 11.94 17.86 5.47
CA GLY A 70 12.83 17.44 4.36
C GLY A 70 13.30 15.98 4.45
N LEU A 71 12.65 15.17 5.28
CA LEU A 71 12.97 13.75 5.45
C LEU A 71 12.37 12.92 4.31
N PRO A 72 13.03 11.82 3.90
CA PRO A 72 12.45 10.89 2.94
C PRO A 72 11.14 10.32 3.48
N LEU A 73 10.18 10.06 2.60
CA LEU A 73 8.93 9.41 2.98
C LEU A 73 9.22 8.00 3.53
N ARG A 74 8.41 7.57 4.50
CA ARG A 74 8.48 6.21 5.04
C ARG A 74 8.27 5.19 3.92
N PRO A 75 8.86 3.98 3.94
CA PRO A 75 8.37 2.90 3.09
C PRO A 75 6.88 2.64 3.37
N LEU A 76 6.05 2.46 2.33
CA LEU A 76 4.64 2.07 2.55
C LEU A 76 4.64 0.58 2.92
N ARG A 77 4.03 0.21 4.04
CA ARG A 77 3.88 -1.17 4.46
C ARG A 77 2.40 -1.51 4.43
N LEU A 78 2.02 -2.42 3.55
CA LEU A 78 0.64 -2.85 3.43
C LEU A 78 0.46 -4.18 4.14
N THR A 79 -0.64 -4.32 4.87
CA THR A 79 -1.07 -5.58 5.49
C THR A 79 -2.50 -5.89 5.07
N ALA A 80 -2.79 -7.17 4.88
CA ALA A 80 -4.15 -7.62 4.64
C ALA A 80 -4.96 -7.55 5.95
N VAL A 81 -6.02 -6.75 5.98
CA VAL A 81 -6.89 -6.59 7.15
C VAL A 81 -8.17 -7.43 7.06
N SER A 82 -8.54 -7.82 5.85
CA SER A 82 -9.67 -8.70 5.57
C SER A 82 -9.35 -9.51 4.32
N VAL A 83 -9.70 -10.78 4.37
CA VAL A 83 -9.59 -11.72 3.25
C VAL A 83 -10.93 -12.42 3.13
N ALA A 84 -11.50 -12.43 1.93
CA ALA A 84 -12.71 -13.14 1.58
C ALA A 84 -12.45 -13.98 0.33
N THR A 85 -12.97 -15.20 0.29
CA THR A 85 -12.82 -16.11 -0.84
C THR A 85 -14.19 -16.46 -1.40
N ASP A 86 -14.22 -16.89 -2.66
CA ASP A 86 -15.41 -17.51 -3.27
C ASP A 86 -16.68 -16.62 -3.14
N ALA A 87 -17.80 -17.23 -2.73
CA ALA A 87 -19.10 -16.59 -2.58
C ALA A 87 -19.15 -15.49 -1.49
N ASP A 88 -18.27 -15.52 -0.49
CA ASP A 88 -18.26 -14.54 0.62
C ASP A 88 -18.00 -13.11 0.13
N VAL A 89 -17.46 -12.96 -1.10
CA VAL A 89 -17.23 -11.65 -1.72
C VAL A 89 -18.54 -10.90 -1.98
N LEU A 90 -19.66 -11.61 -2.21
CA LEU A 90 -20.97 -11.00 -2.45
C LEU A 90 -21.57 -10.34 -1.20
N ASP A 91 -21.23 -10.84 -0.01
CA ASP A 91 -21.77 -10.30 1.26
C ASP A 91 -21.15 -8.94 1.65
N LEU A 92 -20.15 -8.48 0.90
CA LEU A 92 -19.43 -7.23 1.15
C LEU A 92 -20.14 -6.00 0.57
N GLY A 93 -21.18 -6.21 -0.23
CA GLY A 93 -22.08 -5.18 -0.75
C GLY A 93 -21.76 -4.70 -2.18
N PRO A 94 -22.48 -3.67 -2.65
CA PRO A 94 -22.60 -3.36 -4.07
C PRO A 94 -21.29 -2.88 -4.74
N ILE A 95 -20.37 -2.32 -3.95
CA ILE A 95 -19.06 -1.92 -4.49
C ILE A 95 -18.22 -3.16 -4.80
N ALA A 96 -18.24 -4.18 -3.93
CA ALA A 96 -17.49 -5.40 -4.13
C ALA A 96 -18.06 -6.20 -5.32
N GLU A 97 -19.38 -6.25 -5.45
CA GLU A 97 -20.08 -6.81 -6.61
C GLU A 97 -19.64 -6.14 -7.93
N GLU A 98 -19.59 -4.81 -7.98
CA GLU A 98 -19.19 -4.09 -9.18
C GLU A 98 -17.68 -4.24 -9.48
N GLN A 99 -16.83 -4.28 -8.44
CA GLN A 99 -15.41 -4.63 -8.59
C GLN A 99 -15.25 -6.04 -9.18
N LEU A 100 -16.08 -7.00 -8.72
CA LEU A 100 -16.08 -8.38 -9.19
C LEU A 100 -16.51 -8.49 -10.66
N ARG A 101 -17.56 -7.75 -11.04
CA ARG A 101 -18.01 -7.65 -12.44
C ARG A 101 -16.88 -7.13 -13.35
N LEU A 102 -16.20 -6.06 -12.94
CA LEU A 102 -15.09 -5.47 -13.70
C LEU A 102 -13.89 -6.41 -13.80
N ALA A 103 -13.55 -7.10 -12.69
CA ALA A 103 -12.48 -8.09 -12.66
C ALA A 103 -12.77 -9.26 -13.59
N GLY A 104 -13.97 -9.82 -13.50
CA GLY A 104 -14.39 -10.91 -14.38
C GLY A 104 -14.39 -10.52 -15.86
N LYS A 105 -14.88 -9.32 -16.18
CA LYS A 105 -14.84 -8.80 -17.56
C LYS A 105 -13.42 -8.66 -18.09
N SER A 106 -12.44 -8.34 -17.24
CA SER A 106 -11.03 -8.30 -17.65
C SER A 106 -10.45 -9.70 -17.92
N TRP A 107 -11.00 -10.71 -17.24
CA TRP A 107 -10.54 -12.10 -17.28
C TRP A 107 -11.04 -12.83 -18.53
N ASP A 108 -12.35 -12.83 -18.78
CA ASP A 108 -12.97 -13.58 -19.88
C ASP A 108 -13.53 -12.71 -21.02
N GLY A 109 -13.51 -11.38 -20.86
CA GLY A 109 -14.07 -10.43 -21.81
C GLY A 109 -15.60 -10.30 -21.76
N GLN A 110 -16.28 -11.05 -20.89
CA GLN A 110 -17.73 -11.08 -20.80
C GLN A 110 -18.25 -10.15 -19.70
N ASP A 111 -19.38 -9.51 -19.95
CA ASP A 111 -20.02 -8.61 -18.99
C ASP A 111 -21.20 -9.32 -18.31
N LEU A 112 -20.87 -10.27 -17.44
CA LEU A 112 -21.82 -11.08 -16.68
C LEU A 112 -22.09 -10.48 -15.31
N ALA A 113 -23.27 -10.75 -14.75
CA ALA A 113 -23.58 -10.38 -13.39
C ALA A 113 -22.65 -11.12 -12.39
N PRO A 114 -22.37 -10.53 -11.21
CA PRO A 114 -21.54 -11.14 -10.18
C PRO A 114 -21.98 -12.55 -9.78
N GLU A 115 -23.29 -12.78 -9.69
CA GLU A 115 -23.89 -14.05 -9.26
C GLU A 115 -23.67 -15.14 -10.31
N ASP A 116 -23.95 -14.84 -11.58
CA ASP A 116 -23.73 -15.77 -12.71
C ASP A 116 -22.25 -16.14 -12.87
N ARG A 117 -21.36 -15.27 -12.40
CA ARG A 117 -19.90 -15.43 -12.50
C ARG A 117 -19.32 -16.27 -11.36
N LEU A 118 -20.01 -16.30 -10.22
CA LEU A 118 -19.68 -17.16 -9.09
C LEU A 118 -20.43 -18.49 -9.14
N ASP A 119 -21.41 -18.65 -10.04
CA ASP A 119 -22.10 -19.92 -10.27
C ASP A 119 -21.15 -20.93 -10.94
N GLY A 120 -20.76 -21.97 -10.19
CA GLY A 120 -19.86 -23.03 -10.66
C GLY A 120 -18.45 -22.95 -10.10
N GLU A 121 -18.32 -23.13 -8.78
CA GLU A 121 -17.05 -23.37 -8.06
C GLU A 121 -16.37 -24.65 -8.54
N LEU A 122 -15.75 -24.58 -9.71
CA LEU A 122 -14.88 -25.62 -10.24
C LEU A 122 -13.43 -25.22 -9.98
N GLU A 123 -12.58 -26.21 -9.72
CA GLU A 123 -11.14 -25.98 -9.62
C GLU A 123 -10.61 -25.36 -10.93
N GLY A 124 -9.94 -24.21 -10.82
CA GLY A 124 -9.47 -23.42 -11.97
C GLY A 124 -10.52 -22.51 -12.63
N SER A 125 -11.74 -22.47 -12.10
CA SER A 125 -12.72 -21.43 -12.47
C SER A 125 -12.36 -20.08 -11.85
N PHE A 126 -12.98 -19.01 -12.37
CA PHE A 126 -12.84 -17.68 -11.77
C PHE A 126 -13.34 -17.67 -10.32
N ALA A 127 -14.48 -18.32 -10.04
CA ALA A 127 -15.05 -18.44 -8.71
C ALA A 127 -14.10 -19.17 -7.74
N GLY A 128 -13.63 -20.36 -8.12
CA GLY A 128 -12.81 -21.21 -7.25
C GLY A 128 -11.36 -20.75 -7.05
N THR A 129 -10.94 -19.66 -7.70
CA THR A 129 -9.61 -19.05 -7.49
C THR A 129 -9.71 -17.60 -7.02
N LEU A 130 -10.93 -17.12 -6.73
CA LEU A 130 -11.16 -15.74 -6.34
C LEU A 130 -10.77 -15.52 -4.89
N GLU A 131 -9.82 -14.61 -4.68
CA GLU A 131 -9.44 -14.13 -3.36
C GLU A 131 -9.50 -12.59 -3.34
N ARG A 132 -10.34 -12.04 -2.47
CA ARG A 132 -10.38 -10.60 -2.19
C ARG A 132 -9.57 -10.30 -0.95
N ARG A 133 -8.55 -9.44 -1.08
CA ARG A 133 -7.76 -8.89 0.04
C ARG A 133 -8.00 -7.40 0.18
N VAL A 134 -8.40 -6.96 1.37
CA VAL A 134 -8.39 -5.53 1.73
C VAL A 134 -7.04 -5.20 2.33
N LEU A 135 -6.30 -4.29 1.69
CA LEU A 135 -4.99 -3.84 2.15
C LEU A 135 -5.09 -2.50 2.86
N ALA A 136 -4.52 -2.42 4.06
CA ALA A 136 -4.38 -1.20 4.83
C ALA A 136 -2.90 -0.86 5.06
N ASP A 137 -2.62 0.41 5.34
CA ASP A 137 -1.30 0.80 5.83
C ASP A 137 -1.10 0.26 7.25
N ALA A 138 -0.12 -0.64 7.40
CA ALA A 138 0.23 -1.29 8.67
C ALA A 138 0.64 -0.28 9.75
N ASP A 139 1.09 0.90 9.32
CA ASP A 139 1.63 1.92 10.19
C ASP A 139 0.59 3.01 10.53
N ALA A 140 -0.57 2.96 9.87
CA ALA A 140 -1.66 3.88 10.14
C ALA A 140 -2.45 3.42 11.39
N LYS A 141 -2.69 4.35 12.32
CA LYS A 141 -3.36 4.08 13.61
C LYS A 141 -4.76 3.43 13.53
N ARG A 142 -5.40 3.45 12.36
CA ARG A 142 -6.80 3.01 12.18
C ARG A 142 -6.95 1.83 11.21
N ASN A 143 -5.86 1.20 10.76
CA ASN A 143 -5.92 0.16 9.72
C ASN A 143 -6.82 0.59 8.56
N THR A 144 -6.71 1.86 8.14
CA THR A 144 -7.59 2.43 7.14
C THR A 144 -7.36 1.72 5.81
N PRO A 145 -8.40 1.11 5.22
CA PRO A 145 -8.25 0.39 3.97
C PRO A 145 -7.84 1.38 2.87
N LEU A 146 -6.80 1.03 2.13
CA LEU A 146 -6.27 1.83 1.03
C LEU A 146 -6.56 1.19 -0.33
N PHE A 147 -6.50 -0.14 -0.40
CA PHE A 147 -6.71 -0.87 -1.63
C PHE A 147 -7.59 -2.10 -1.41
N ASP A 148 -8.43 -2.40 -2.40
CA ASP A 148 -9.10 -3.67 -2.53
C ASP A 148 -8.41 -4.45 -3.66
N VAL A 149 -7.84 -5.61 -3.35
CA VAL A 149 -7.15 -6.47 -4.32
C VAL A 149 -8.04 -7.68 -4.59
N LEU A 150 -8.38 -7.90 -5.85
CA LEU A 150 -9.02 -9.13 -6.32
C LEU A 150 -7.97 -9.96 -7.05
N LEU A 151 -7.62 -11.10 -6.48
CA LEU A 151 -6.75 -12.11 -7.08
C LEU A 151 -7.63 -13.20 -7.69
N PHE A 152 -7.23 -13.68 -8.86
CA PHE A 152 -7.85 -14.81 -9.56
C PHE A 152 -6.77 -15.57 -10.33
N ALA A 153 -6.99 -16.86 -10.55
CA ALA A 153 -6.02 -17.75 -11.20
C ALA A 153 -4.61 -17.69 -10.61
N ASP A 154 -4.52 -17.67 -9.28
CA ASP A 154 -3.31 -17.77 -8.44
C ASP A 154 -2.27 -16.64 -8.53
N ASP A 155 -2.10 -16.02 -9.70
CA ASP A 155 -1.07 -15.01 -9.95
C ASP A 155 -1.52 -13.79 -10.76
N ALA A 156 -2.80 -13.75 -11.15
CA ALA A 156 -3.42 -12.61 -11.82
C ALA A 156 -4.39 -11.88 -10.87
N GLY A 157 -4.73 -10.64 -11.23
CA GLY A 157 -5.63 -9.87 -10.41
C GLY A 157 -5.78 -8.40 -10.81
N ILE A 158 -6.66 -7.71 -10.10
CA ILE A 158 -6.86 -6.27 -10.22
C ILE A 158 -6.76 -5.62 -8.84
N VAL A 159 -6.15 -4.43 -8.81
CA VAL A 159 -6.16 -3.57 -7.62
C VAL A 159 -7.11 -2.39 -7.84
N PHE A 160 -8.00 -2.18 -6.90
CA PHE A 160 -8.92 -1.05 -6.82
C PHE A 160 -8.54 -0.12 -5.67
N GLU A 161 -8.87 1.16 -5.81
CA GLU A 161 -8.85 2.11 -4.69
C GLU A 161 -9.98 1.72 -3.71
N ALA A 162 -9.65 1.59 -2.41
CA ALA A 162 -10.56 1.00 -1.42
C ALA A 162 -11.92 1.71 -1.37
N GLY A 163 -12.99 0.91 -1.37
CA GLY A 163 -14.37 1.42 -1.33
C GLY A 163 -14.81 2.13 -2.62
N THR A 164 -14.09 1.92 -3.72
CA THR A 164 -14.45 2.47 -5.04
C THR A 164 -14.32 1.41 -6.12
N THR A 165 -14.88 1.67 -7.29
CA THR A 165 -14.74 0.81 -8.49
C THR A 165 -13.58 1.26 -9.37
N ARG A 166 -12.73 2.18 -8.88
CA ARG A 166 -11.64 2.74 -9.65
C ARG A 166 -10.45 1.81 -9.62
N GLN A 167 -10.17 1.21 -10.76
CA GLN A 167 -8.98 0.42 -10.98
C GLN A 167 -7.72 1.29 -10.94
N VAL A 168 -6.73 0.87 -10.15
CA VAL A 168 -5.43 1.58 -10.00
C VAL A 168 -4.25 0.78 -10.52
N ALA A 169 -4.34 -0.55 -10.54
CA ALA A 169 -3.30 -1.42 -11.06
C ALA A 169 -3.86 -2.75 -11.60
N LEU A 170 -3.05 -3.42 -12.41
CA LEU A 170 -3.24 -4.80 -12.85
C LEU A 170 -2.16 -5.69 -12.24
N ILE A 171 -2.49 -6.95 -12.00
CA ILE A 171 -1.56 -7.96 -11.52
C ILE A 171 -1.48 -9.06 -12.58
N ALA A 172 -0.26 -9.37 -13.02
CA ALA A 172 0.03 -10.49 -13.90
C ALA A 172 1.31 -11.17 -13.43
N TYR A 173 1.30 -12.50 -13.28
CA TYR A 173 2.45 -13.26 -12.80
C TYR A 173 3.01 -12.75 -11.46
N ARG A 174 2.11 -12.36 -10.54
CA ARG A 174 2.44 -11.70 -9.26
C ARG A 174 3.22 -10.39 -9.38
N LYS A 175 3.26 -9.77 -10.56
CA LYS A 175 3.83 -8.44 -10.77
C LYS A 175 2.73 -7.41 -10.91
N VAL A 176 2.89 -6.31 -10.19
CA VAL A 176 1.90 -5.23 -10.15
C VAL A 176 2.29 -4.17 -11.19
N GLU A 177 1.42 -3.92 -12.17
CA GLU A 177 1.61 -2.87 -13.16
C GLU A 177 0.99 -1.55 -12.68
N MET A 178 1.83 -0.63 -12.21
CA MET A 178 1.41 0.67 -11.71
C MET A 178 2.50 1.73 -11.89
N LYS A 179 2.09 2.99 -12.05
CA LYS A 179 2.98 4.15 -12.21
C LYS A 179 3.77 4.47 -10.93
N ASP A 180 3.15 4.36 -9.77
CA ASP A 180 3.81 4.62 -8.49
C ASP A 180 4.64 3.41 -8.04
N GLY A 181 5.96 3.53 -8.17
CA GLY A 181 6.90 2.46 -7.81
C GLY A 181 6.91 2.12 -6.31
N ARG A 182 6.58 3.06 -5.42
CA ARG A 182 6.55 2.80 -3.96
C ARG A 182 5.34 1.95 -3.60
N THR A 183 4.15 2.38 -4.04
CA THR A 183 2.91 1.63 -3.80
C THR A 183 2.96 0.27 -4.48
N ARG A 184 3.57 0.18 -5.67
CA ARG A 184 3.74 -1.07 -6.40
C ARG A 184 4.48 -2.11 -5.58
N ARG A 185 5.66 -1.76 -5.04
CA ARG A 185 6.46 -2.67 -4.21
C ARG A 185 5.70 -3.08 -2.94
N ALA A 186 5.02 -2.13 -2.30
CA ALA A 186 4.25 -2.42 -1.08
C ALA A 186 3.11 -3.43 -1.33
N ILE A 187 2.43 -3.33 -2.49
CA ILE A 187 1.38 -4.28 -2.87
C ILE A 187 1.99 -5.65 -3.22
N GLU A 188 3.10 -5.70 -3.98
CA GLU A 188 3.81 -6.95 -4.30
C GLU A 188 4.26 -7.67 -3.03
N ASP A 189 4.83 -6.94 -2.07
CA ASP A 189 5.26 -7.48 -0.79
C ASP A 189 4.05 -8.02 0.02
N ALA A 190 2.94 -7.27 0.07
CA ALA A 190 1.74 -7.67 0.80
C ALA A 190 1.01 -8.88 0.19
N ILE A 191 1.02 -9.03 -1.13
CA ILE A 191 0.43 -10.20 -1.82
C ILE A 191 1.33 -11.43 -1.66
N GLY A 192 2.65 -11.24 -1.64
CA GLY A 192 3.63 -12.32 -1.47
C GLY A 192 3.58 -13.00 -0.11
N VAL A 193 3.04 -12.32 0.92
CA VAL A 193 2.78 -12.92 2.22
C VAL A 193 1.51 -13.80 2.11
N PRO A 194 1.58 -15.10 2.43
CA PRO A 194 0.38 -15.93 2.47
C PRO A 194 -0.60 -15.34 3.48
N ALA A 195 -1.85 -15.16 3.08
CA ALA A 195 -2.90 -14.71 3.99
C ALA A 195 -3.05 -15.73 5.11
N VAL A 196 -2.65 -15.35 6.33
CA VAL A 196 -3.01 -16.13 7.51
C VAL A 196 -4.47 -15.77 7.80
N PRO A 197 -5.44 -16.69 7.66
CA PRO A 197 -6.82 -16.39 7.95
C PRO A 197 -6.90 -15.94 9.40
N SER A 198 -7.34 -14.70 9.62
CA SER A 198 -7.42 -14.08 10.96
C SER A 198 -8.54 -14.68 11.84
N SER A 199 -8.90 -15.95 11.60
CA SER A 199 -10.04 -16.66 12.18
C SER A 199 -9.76 -17.25 13.56
N VAL A 200 -8.56 -17.11 14.12
CA VAL A 200 -8.34 -17.48 15.52
C VAL A 200 -8.63 -16.27 16.38
N ALA A 201 -9.92 -16.04 16.63
CA ALA A 201 -10.32 -15.28 17.81
C ALA A 201 -9.53 -15.88 19.00
N PRO A 202 -8.73 -15.08 19.73
CA PRO A 202 -8.03 -15.60 20.89
C PRO A 202 -9.08 -16.28 21.76
N PRO A 203 -8.87 -17.56 22.18
CA PRO A 203 -9.85 -18.27 22.97
C PRO A 203 -10.22 -17.36 24.12
N ALA A 204 -11.50 -16.95 24.17
CA ALA A 204 -12.01 -16.06 25.20
C ALA A 204 -11.52 -16.62 26.52
N ALA A 205 -10.59 -15.91 27.16
CA ALA A 205 -9.97 -16.36 28.39
C ALA A 205 -11.11 -16.71 29.32
N ALA A 206 -11.24 -18.01 29.61
CA ALA A 206 -12.31 -18.57 30.41
C ALA A 206 -12.37 -17.73 31.69
N SER A 207 -13.40 -16.89 31.76
CA SER A 207 -13.62 -16.02 32.90
C SER A 207 -13.87 -16.95 34.06
N ALA A 208 -12.89 -17.03 34.98
CA ALA A 208 -13.02 -17.79 36.20
C ALA A 208 -14.33 -17.40 36.90
N PRO A 209 -15.08 -18.36 37.46
CA PRO A 209 -16.32 -18.05 38.17
C PRO A 209 -16.01 -17.16 39.38
N SER A 210 -16.43 -15.89 39.28
CA SER A 210 -16.43 -14.94 40.38
C SER A 210 -17.40 -15.43 41.45
N MET A 211 -16.88 -15.69 42.66
CA MET A 211 -17.70 -15.98 43.83
C MET A 211 -18.65 -14.83 44.16
N PRO A 212 -19.84 -15.12 44.73
CA PRO A 212 -20.82 -14.09 45.07
C PRO A 212 -20.38 -13.31 46.32
N ALA A 213 -19.95 -12.06 46.13
CA ALA A 213 -19.81 -11.10 47.21
C ALA A 213 -21.18 -10.48 47.51
N LEU A 214 -21.67 -10.81 48.70
CA LEU A 214 -22.82 -10.23 49.37
C LEU A 214 -22.62 -8.71 49.56
N VAL A 215 -23.40 -7.87 48.88
CA VAL A 215 -23.54 -6.45 49.25
C VAL A 215 -25.01 -6.05 49.22
N VAL A 216 -25.46 -5.68 50.41
CA VAL A 216 -26.77 -5.17 50.79
C VAL A 216 -26.81 -3.65 50.55
N GLY A 217 -27.96 -3.17 50.05
CA GLY A 217 -28.38 -1.75 50.09
C GLY A 217 -27.74 -0.86 49.02
N GLU A 218 -28.34 0.20 48.51
CA GLU A 218 -29.57 0.88 48.90
C GLU A 218 -29.98 1.83 47.74
N LYS A 219 -31.27 2.15 47.72
CA LYS A 219 -32.04 3.07 46.87
C LYS A 219 -31.28 4.30 46.33
N SER A 220 -31.63 4.77 45.13
CA SER A 220 -32.46 5.99 44.94
C SER A 220 -32.44 6.56 43.51
N ALA A 221 -33.64 7.01 43.08
CA ALA A 221 -33.93 8.16 42.22
C ALA A 221 -33.61 8.14 40.71
N GLU A 222 -34.56 7.59 39.96
CA GLU A 222 -35.47 8.35 39.06
C GLU A 222 -35.19 9.85 38.83
N LYS A 223 -34.89 10.22 37.57
CA LYS A 223 -35.22 11.49 36.86
C LYS A 223 -34.68 11.39 35.42
N ASN A 224 -35.48 10.96 34.44
CA ASN A 224 -36.39 11.79 33.64
C ASN A 224 -35.74 13.12 33.16
N ALA A 225 -35.24 13.12 31.92
CA ALA A 225 -34.95 14.34 31.17
C ALA A 225 -35.13 14.10 29.66
N LEU A 226 -36.41 14.11 29.28
CA LEU A 226 -36.94 14.33 27.95
C LEU A 226 -36.30 15.58 27.30
N ARG A 227 -35.47 15.41 26.27
CA ARG A 227 -34.99 16.52 25.42
C ARG A 227 -35.41 16.35 23.96
N LYS A 228 -36.55 17.00 23.70
CA LYS A 228 -37.02 17.66 22.48
C LYS A 228 -36.17 17.50 21.22
N ALA A 229 -36.75 16.82 20.23
CA ALA A 229 -36.43 16.97 18.82
C ALA A 229 -36.81 18.37 18.30
N PRO A 230 -35.96 19.04 17.50
CA PRO A 230 -36.41 20.14 16.66
C PRO A 230 -36.92 19.61 15.32
N ALA A 231 -38.18 19.95 15.05
CA ALA A 231 -38.83 19.80 13.76
C ALA A 231 -38.06 20.52 12.65
N VAL A 232 -37.62 19.78 11.64
CA VAL A 232 -37.13 20.37 10.38
C VAL A 232 -38.23 20.29 9.34
N LYS A 233 -38.48 21.47 8.76
CA LYS A 233 -39.58 21.84 7.89
C LYS A 233 -39.62 21.02 6.60
N LYS A 234 -40.81 20.49 6.37
CA LYS A 234 -41.40 20.09 5.09
C LYS A 234 -41.26 21.25 4.09
N VAL A 235 -40.34 21.13 3.13
CA VAL A 235 -40.31 22.01 1.94
C VAL A 235 -41.00 21.29 0.80
N SER A 236 -42.00 21.99 0.29
CA SER A 236 -42.96 21.61 -0.72
C SER A 236 -42.33 21.43 -2.10
N ALA A 237 -42.92 20.49 -2.83
CA ALA A 237 -42.73 20.22 -4.24
C ALA A 237 -42.85 21.50 -5.09
N LYS A 238 -41.88 21.72 -5.98
CA LYS A 238 -42.06 22.59 -7.14
C LYS A 238 -42.06 21.75 -8.41
N LYS A 239 -43.29 21.46 -8.81
CA LYS A 239 -43.76 20.93 -10.08
C LYS A 239 -43.37 21.92 -11.20
N SER A 240 -42.44 21.56 -12.07
CA SER A 240 -42.27 22.23 -13.37
C SER A 240 -42.63 21.23 -14.48
N ALA A 241 -43.86 21.40 -14.97
CA ALA A 241 -44.32 20.91 -16.26
C ALA A 241 -43.89 21.87 -17.38
N LEU A 242 -44.13 21.47 -18.63
CA LEU A 242 -43.89 22.13 -19.94
C LEU A 242 -42.46 21.97 -20.50
N LYS A 243 -42.20 21.48 -21.72
CA LYS A 243 -42.95 21.38 -23.00
C LYS A 243 -42.50 20.08 -23.72
N LYS A 244 -43.38 19.19 -24.19
CA LYS A 244 -44.11 19.16 -25.48
C LYS A 244 -43.27 19.47 -26.74
N ALA A 245 -43.13 18.41 -27.56
CA ALA A 245 -43.16 18.32 -29.03
C ALA A 245 -41.85 17.84 -29.72
N PRO A 246 -41.93 17.18 -30.90
CA PRO A 246 -42.94 16.23 -31.36
C PRO A 246 -42.31 14.92 -31.90
N ALA A 247 -43.20 13.94 -32.07
CA ALA A 247 -42.96 12.68 -32.75
C ALA A 247 -42.53 12.86 -34.21
N VAL A 248 -41.52 12.11 -34.64
CA VAL A 248 -41.32 11.73 -36.04
C VAL A 248 -41.37 10.21 -36.14
N LYS A 249 -42.45 9.74 -36.76
CA LYS A 249 -42.64 8.37 -37.26
C LYS A 249 -41.81 8.17 -38.54
N LYS A 250 -41.08 7.06 -38.63
CA LYS A 250 -41.00 6.13 -39.79
C LYS A 250 -39.85 5.14 -39.53
N ALA A 251 -40.14 3.90 -39.14
CA ALA A 251 -40.40 2.76 -40.03
C ALA A 251 -39.20 2.39 -40.91
N ALA A 252 -38.51 1.30 -40.55
CA ALA A 252 -38.15 0.17 -41.42
C ALA A 252 -37.11 -0.74 -40.74
N ALA A 253 -37.52 -1.94 -40.34
CA ALA A 253 -36.67 -3.13 -40.38
C ALA A 253 -37.03 -3.91 -41.66
N PRO A 254 -36.36 -5.02 -42.05
CA PRO A 254 -35.00 -5.46 -41.80
C PRO A 254 -34.26 -5.79 -43.12
N LYS A 255 -32.92 -5.80 -43.16
CA LYS A 255 -32.18 -6.59 -44.17
C LYS A 255 -30.90 -7.18 -43.59
N ALA A 256 -30.95 -8.50 -43.42
CA ALA A 256 -29.77 -9.36 -43.34
C ALA A 256 -28.99 -9.33 -44.66
N PRO A 257 -27.69 -9.63 -44.62
CA PRO A 257 -27.10 -10.46 -45.65
C PRO A 257 -26.38 -11.67 -45.06
N LYS A 258 -26.91 -12.86 -45.36
CA LYS A 258 -26.13 -14.09 -45.55
C LYS A 258 -25.33 -13.92 -46.84
N VAL A 259 -23.99 -13.91 -46.81
CA VAL A 259 -23.17 -14.49 -47.90
C VAL A 259 -21.81 -14.98 -47.37
N LYS A 260 -21.69 -16.31 -47.37
CA LYS A 260 -20.57 -17.18 -47.79
C LYS A 260 -19.13 -16.88 -47.37
N ALA A 261 -18.58 -17.91 -46.73
CA ALA A 261 -17.18 -18.32 -46.78
C ALA A 261 -16.61 -18.32 -48.22
N ALA A 262 -15.38 -17.83 -48.35
CA ALA A 262 -14.40 -18.31 -49.31
C ALA A 262 -12.99 -18.01 -48.78
N SER A 263 -12.24 -19.07 -48.57
CA SER A 263 -10.80 -19.13 -48.42
C SER A 263 -10.08 -18.42 -49.58
N LYS A 264 -9.00 -17.68 -49.29
CA LYS A 264 -7.73 -17.70 -50.05
C LYS A 264 -6.72 -16.64 -49.54
N LYS A 265 -5.54 -17.18 -49.18
CA LYS A 265 -4.22 -16.77 -49.66
C LYS A 265 -3.61 -15.48 -49.10
N ALA A 266 -2.53 -15.68 -48.33
CA ALA A 266 -1.47 -14.71 -48.10
C ALA A 266 -0.93 -14.12 -49.42
N PRO A 267 -0.41 -12.89 -49.36
CA PRO A 267 0.96 -12.72 -49.84
C PRO A 267 1.82 -11.86 -48.91
N SER A 268 3.03 -12.36 -48.71
CA SER A 268 4.24 -11.59 -48.47
C SER A 268 4.45 -10.51 -49.54
N ALA A 269 4.73 -9.27 -49.15
CA ALA A 269 5.71 -8.42 -49.85
C ALA A 269 6.02 -7.15 -49.06
N ALA A 270 7.34 -6.94 -48.94
CA ALA A 270 8.06 -5.74 -48.54
C ALA A 270 7.44 -4.40 -48.95
N THR A 271 7.61 -3.40 -48.08
CA THR A 271 7.92 -2.04 -48.53
C THR A 271 8.96 -1.41 -47.60
N LYS A 272 10.08 -1.05 -48.23
CA LYS A 272 11.22 -0.30 -47.70
C LYS A 272 10.91 1.20 -47.68
N ALA A 273 11.52 1.87 -46.70
CA ALA A 273 11.99 3.27 -46.70
C ALA A 273 10.88 4.35 -46.61
N LYS A 274 11.06 5.54 -46.01
CA LYS A 274 12.26 6.35 -45.74
C LYS A 274 11.84 7.55 -44.85
N GLY A 275 12.72 8.02 -43.97
CA GLY A 275 12.70 9.38 -43.37
C GLY A 275 12.66 9.37 -41.84
N SER A 276 13.77 9.44 -41.07
CA SER A 276 14.83 10.46 -40.92
C SER A 276 14.40 11.78 -40.27
N ALA A 277 14.58 11.86 -38.94
CA ALA A 277 14.98 13.05 -38.15
C ALA A 277 15.26 12.55 -36.72
N GLU A 278 16.49 12.18 -36.37
CA GLU A 278 17.57 13.07 -35.94
C GLU A 278 17.22 13.88 -34.68
N LYS A 279 17.58 13.34 -33.49
CA LYS A 279 18.05 14.15 -32.36
C LYS A 279 18.89 13.31 -31.38
N ALA A 280 20.20 13.58 -31.49
CA ALA A 280 21.30 13.45 -30.55
C ALA A 280 21.07 12.77 -29.19
N SER A 281 21.74 11.63 -29.01
CA SER A 281 22.09 11.04 -27.71
C SER A 281 23.33 11.74 -27.12
N PRO A 282 23.37 12.09 -25.83
CA PRO A 282 24.59 12.57 -25.19
C PRO A 282 25.60 11.44 -24.95
N LYS A 283 26.84 11.76 -25.29
CA LYS A 283 28.09 11.02 -25.15
C LYS A 283 28.28 10.49 -23.71
N ALA A 284 28.40 9.18 -23.55
CA ALA A 284 28.95 8.57 -22.35
C ALA A 284 30.50 8.63 -22.37
N PRO A 285 31.17 9.05 -21.28
CA PRO A 285 32.62 9.05 -21.19
C PRO A 285 33.18 7.62 -21.02
N LYS A 286 34.10 7.25 -21.91
CA LYS A 286 34.94 6.04 -21.80
C LYS A 286 35.89 6.19 -20.60
N SER A 287 35.65 5.48 -19.51
CA SER A 287 36.66 5.24 -18.48
C SER A 287 37.50 4.02 -18.86
N LYS A 288 38.81 4.25 -18.92
CA LYS A 288 39.86 3.32 -19.32
C LYS A 288 40.40 2.68 -18.03
N ALA A 289 39.90 1.50 -17.65
CA ALA A 289 40.45 0.76 -16.50
C ALA A 289 41.65 -0.06 -16.95
N ALA A 290 42.83 0.36 -16.51
CA ALA A 290 44.09 -0.36 -16.66
C ALA A 290 44.11 -1.60 -15.76
N GLY A 291 44.52 -2.74 -16.34
CA GLY A 291 44.66 -4.00 -15.63
C GLY A 291 45.82 -3.97 -14.63
N ALA A 292 45.53 -4.36 -13.39
CA ALA A 292 46.52 -4.72 -12.39
C ALA A 292 46.58 -6.25 -12.27
N LYS A 293 47.74 -6.83 -12.60
CA LYS A 293 48.06 -8.25 -12.42
C LYS A 293 48.22 -8.56 -10.92
N PRO A 294 47.64 -9.65 -10.39
CA PRO A 294 47.99 -10.13 -9.06
C PRO A 294 49.33 -10.90 -9.08
N LYS A 295 50.30 -10.45 -8.27
CA LYS A 295 51.53 -11.21 -7.96
C LYS A 295 51.18 -12.36 -7.00
N LYS A 296 51.36 -13.60 -7.45
CA LYS A 296 51.43 -14.79 -6.59
C LYS A 296 52.67 -14.68 -5.70
N LYS A 297 52.48 -14.68 -4.38
CA LYS A 297 53.56 -14.84 -3.39
C LYS A 297 53.64 -16.32 -3.05
N ALA A 298 54.71 -16.98 -3.48
CA ALA A 298 55.04 -18.34 -3.08
C ALA A 298 55.62 -18.31 -1.66
N THR A 299 54.97 -19.01 -0.73
CA THR A 299 55.53 -19.37 0.58
C THR A 299 56.32 -20.66 0.42
N SER A 300 57.65 -20.54 0.48
CA SER A 300 58.55 -21.65 0.77
C SER A 300 58.46 -21.98 2.26
N ARG A 301 58.05 -23.20 2.58
CA ARG A 301 58.17 -23.80 3.91
C ARG A 301 59.36 -24.77 3.86
N ALA A 302 60.42 -24.42 4.57
CA ALA A 302 61.54 -25.29 4.90
C ALA A 302 61.85 -25.05 6.38
N GLY A 303 61.89 -26.12 7.16
CA GLY A 303 61.89 -26.15 8.62
C GLY A 303 60.95 -27.23 9.10
#